data_AF-A0A5D0TXN1-F1
#
_entry.id   AF-A0A5D0TXN1-F1
#
_cell.length_a   1.000
_cell.length_b   1.000
_cell.length_c   1.000
_cell.angle_alpha   90.00
_cell.angle_beta   90.00
_cell.angle_gamma   90.00
#
_symmetry.space_group_name_H-M   'P 1'
#
loop_
_entity.id
_entity.type
_entity.pdbx_description
1 polymer ?
#
loop_
_entity_poly.entity_id
_entity_poly.type
_entity_poly.pdbx_seq_one_letter_code
_entity_poly.pdbx_strand_id
1 'polypeptide(L)'
;MTTILGSFPHTSVAGPVLRSPQRPGRPCAGRQPTPVSGGSVTAVVRDPIPLPVRSGARGGTSPHQSPARSGGARPPVAGAASLALRPLLDPPRRAARVIAVFPSALYVEMRGGPEPRVLAVVASDAHRLPNSVVVAATRREQPFRSVREGADAWVGDGRVEAGPLHVRVRRWWDPAPVLGTMRPAALGHGVRTLEAAFAAAGMTGGGLSGHPDPDVLAACCAAGDLAGAVEAAERIVGLGPGLTPSGDDILCGLLVSLRLVGGAVRHCRTGVWLADWLGAAVTADAGTRTTALAATLLHCAAAGGAGAEVAAVLRCVAGHEPPGAAVRRLLAVGHTSGTDLAHGVLAGCRAALALVVLPHAPRVTA
;
A
#
# COMPACT_ATOMS: atom_id res chain seq x y z
N MET A 1 13.95 36.81 49.95
CA MET A 1 13.39 37.92 50.76
C MET A 1 12.85 38.98 49.81
N THR A 2 11.52 38.96 49.65
CA THR A 2 10.57 40.10 49.70
C THR A 2 11.07 41.48 49.22
N THR A 3 10.70 41.98 48.02
CA THR A 3 9.49 42.74 47.60
C THR A 3 9.69 44.26 47.63
N ILE A 4 9.12 44.95 46.61
CA ILE A 4 8.36 46.23 46.61
C ILE A 4 8.82 47.13 45.42
N LEU A 5 8.08 47.23 44.30
CA LEU A 5 6.90 48.07 43.98
C LEU A 5 7.25 49.52 43.58
N GLY A 6 6.78 49.97 42.41
CA GLY A 6 6.81 51.39 42.02
C GLY A 6 6.58 51.66 40.52
N SER A 7 5.40 52.16 40.18
CA SER A 7 4.86 52.37 38.83
C SER A 7 4.93 53.82 38.31
N PHE A 8 5.02 53.97 36.97
CA PHE A 8 4.53 55.02 36.03
C PHE A 8 5.04 56.49 36.14
N PRO A 9 5.08 57.33 35.05
CA PRO A 9 4.07 57.47 33.98
C PRO A 9 4.46 57.88 32.52
N HIS A 10 3.47 57.67 31.63
CA HIS A 10 2.95 58.43 30.45
C HIS A 10 3.83 59.10 29.37
N THR A 11 3.51 58.81 28.09
CA THR A 11 2.82 59.71 27.09
C THR A 11 2.59 58.92 25.77
N SER A 12 1.34 58.67 25.33
CA SER A 12 0.48 59.41 24.37
C SER A 12 1.02 59.41 22.92
N VAL A 13 0.33 58.96 21.86
CA VAL A 13 -0.86 59.55 21.16
C VAL A 13 -1.54 58.44 20.29
N ALA A 14 -2.82 58.03 20.49
CA ALA A 14 -4.11 58.42 19.82
C ALA A 14 -4.12 58.37 18.26
N GLY A 15 -5.10 57.89 17.48
CA GLY A 15 -6.50 57.38 17.56
C GLY A 15 -7.06 57.34 16.10
N PRO A 16 -8.38 57.32 15.79
CA PRO A 16 -9.55 56.62 16.35
C PRO A 16 -10.40 55.88 15.25
N VAL A 17 -11.52 55.21 15.64
CA VAL A 17 -12.91 55.41 15.12
C VAL A 17 -13.86 54.28 15.60
N LEU A 18 -15.03 54.71 16.07
CA LEU A 18 -16.11 54.00 16.76
C LEU A 18 -16.99 53.09 15.86
N ARG A 19 -17.69 52.11 16.48
CA ARG A 19 -18.98 51.58 16.01
C ARG A 19 -20.02 51.55 17.13
N SER A 20 -21.22 52.08 16.82
CA SER A 20 -22.41 52.14 17.68
C SER A 20 -23.29 50.88 17.62
N PRO A 21 -24.27 50.71 18.56
CA PRO A 21 -25.06 49.49 18.73
C PRO A 21 -26.49 49.58 18.17
N GLN A 22 -27.08 48.44 17.76
CA GLN A 22 -28.54 48.31 17.58
C GLN A 22 -29.07 46.93 18.03
N ARG A 23 -30.32 46.95 18.52
CA ARG A 23 -31.09 45.93 19.28
C ARG A 23 -31.92 44.99 18.36
N PRO A 24 -32.63 43.96 18.92
CA PRO A 24 -32.89 42.68 18.26
C PRO A 24 -34.25 42.54 17.54
N GLY A 25 -34.31 41.64 16.55
CA GLY A 25 -35.53 41.16 15.89
C GLY A 25 -35.64 39.62 15.94
N ARG A 26 -36.87 39.12 16.15
CA ARG A 26 -37.28 37.71 16.33
C ARG A 26 -37.47 36.96 14.98
N PRO A 27 -37.73 35.62 14.97
CA PRO A 27 -37.08 34.65 14.09
C PRO A 27 -37.89 34.23 12.85
N CYS A 28 -37.19 33.73 11.83
CA CYS A 28 -37.79 32.93 10.75
C CYS A 28 -37.16 31.53 10.68
N ALA A 29 -38.04 30.54 10.51
CA ALA A 29 -37.78 29.11 10.50
C ALA A 29 -36.89 28.66 9.32
N GLY A 30 -35.98 27.74 9.59
CA GLY A 30 -35.16 27.07 8.59
C GLY A 30 -34.51 25.81 9.13
N ARG A 31 -35.01 24.65 8.67
CA ARG A 31 -34.58 23.25 8.85
C ARG A 31 -33.22 22.98 9.51
N GLN A 32 -33.25 22.17 10.57
CA GLN A 32 -32.10 21.44 11.13
C GLN A 32 -31.60 20.36 10.16
N PRO A 33 -30.28 20.20 9.96
CA PRO A 33 -29.69 18.99 9.40
C PRO A 33 -29.56 17.90 10.47
N THR A 34 -29.99 16.69 10.12
CA THR A 34 -29.92 15.45 10.94
C THR A 34 -28.48 14.95 11.11
N PRO A 35 -28.07 14.46 12.29
CA PRO A 35 -26.78 13.82 12.48
C PRO A 35 -26.76 12.43 11.84
N VAL A 36 -25.77 12.17 10.98
CA VAL A 36 -25.52 10.84 10.41
C VAL A 36 -24.86 9.98 11.48
N SER A 37 -25.52 8.86 11.77
CA SER A 37 -25.16 7.85 12.77
C SER A 37 -23.73 7.31 12.56
N GLY A 38 -22.91 7.45 13.61
CA GLY A 38 -21.63 6.76 13.75
C GLY A 38 -21.86 5.29 14.10
N GLY A 39 -21.46 4.40 13.19
CA GLY A 39 -21.38 2.97 13.44
C GLY A 39 -20.05 2.63 14.11
N SER A 40 -20.08 2.50 15.44
CA SER A 40 -19.04 1.83 16.22
C SER A 40 -19.05 0.34 15.89
N VAL A 41 -17.92 -0.22 15.46
CA VAL A 41 -17.73 -1.67 15.33
C VAL A 41 -16.82 -2.12 16.46
N THR A 42 -17.45 -2.53 17.56
CA THR A 42 -16.80 -3.22 18.67
C THR A 42 -16.30 -4.59 18.21
N ALA A 43 -15.06 -4.91 18.57
CA ALA A 43 -14.46 -6.23 18.41
C ALA A 43 -15.28 -7.27 19.20
N VAL A 44 -15.79 -8.29 18.50
CA VAL A 44 -16.46 -9.43 19.14
C VAL A 44 -15.52 -10.63 19.07
N VAL A 45 -15.06 -11.03 20.25
CA VAL A 45 -14.39 -12.31 20.54
C VAL A 45 -15.29 -13.45 20.06
N ARG A 46 -14.76 -14.38 19.25
CA ARG A 46 -15.50 -15.54 18.75
C ARG A 46 -15.15 -16.79 19.55
N ASP A 47 -16.16 -17.41 20.15
CA ASP A 47 -16.09 -18.76 20.71
C ASP A 47 -15.96 -19.84 19.62
N PRO A 48 -15.35 -21.00 19.93
CA PRO A 48 -15.09 -22.06 18.96
C PRO A 48 -16.35 -22.86 18.55
N ILE A 49 -16.46 -23.18 17.26
CA ILE A 49 -17.56 -23.96 16.66
C ILE A 49 -17.29 -25.48 16.82
N PRO A 50 -18.27 -26.32 17.22
CA PRO A 50 -18.09 -27.77 17.35
C PRO A 50 -18.06 -28.50 15.99
N LEU A 51 -17.19 -29.51 15.89
CA LEU A 51 -17.08 -30.42 14.74
C LEU A 51 -18.24 -31.45 14.71
N PRO A 52 -18.80 -31.81 13.54
CA PRO A 52 -19.80 -32.87 13.45
C PRO A 52 -19.18 -34.28 13.55
N VAL A 53 -19.86 -35.12 14.34
CA VAL A 53 -19.57 -36.53 14.61
C VAL A 53 -19.80 -37.39 13.36
N ARG A 54 -18.86 -38.29 13.06
CA ARG A 54 -18.99 -39.34 12.03
C ARG A 54 -19.90 -40.47 12.54
N SER A 55 -21.00 -40.73 11.84
CA SER A 55 -21.65 -42.05 11.85
C SER A 55 -21.29 -42.80 10.57
N GLY A 56 -20.94 -44.08 10.70
CA GLY A 56 -20.64 -44.97 9.58
C GLY A 56 -21.79 -45.92 9.29
N ALA A 57 -21.92 -46.34 8.02
CA ALA A 57 -22.28 -47.71 7.62
C ALA A 57 -22.29 -47.89 6.08
N ARG A 58 -21.43 -48.81 5.62
CA ARG A 58 -21.56 -49.86 4.59
C ARG A 58 -22.55 -49.72 3.39
N GLY A 59 -21.97 -49.88 2.19
CA GLY A 59 -22.29 -50.95 1.22
C GLY A 59 -23.51 -50.79 0.30
N GLY A 60 -23.26 -50.68 -1.03
CA GLY A 60 -24.29 -50.84 -2.06
C GLY A 60 -23.78 -50.48 -3.47
N THR A 61 -24.02 -51.37 -4.42
CA THR A 61 -23.48 -51.47 -5.79
C THR A 61 -24.10 -50.52 -6.83
N SER A 62 -23.30 -50.14 -7.85
CA SER A 62 -23.57 -49.39 -9.10
C SER A 62 -24.88 -49.75 -9.84
N PRO A 63 -25.51 -48.84 -10.65
CA PRO A 63 -25.00 -48.55 -12.02
C PRO A 63 -25.25 -47.12 -12.58
N HIS A 64 -24.49 -46.78 -13.61
CA HIS A 64 -24.74 -45.74 -14.64
C HIS A 64 -25.18 -44.34 -14.20
N GLN A 65 -24.21 -43.44 -14.01
CA GLN A 65 -24.42 -42.01 -14.23
C GLN A 65 -23.82 -41.61 -15.58
N SER A 66 -24.70 -41.36 -16.55
CA SER A 66 -24.39 -40.53 -17.71
C SER A 66 -23.76 -39.22 -17.23
N PRO A 67 -22.75 -38.66 -17.92
CA PRO A 67 -22.15 -37.41 -17.51
C PRO A 67 -23.25 -36.35 -17.56
N ALA A 68 -23.63 -35.86 -16.37
CA ALA A 68 -24.45 -34.67 -16.23
C ALA A 68 -23.77 -33.60 -17.08
N ARG A 69 -24.47 -33.14 -18.12
CA ARG A 69 -24.05 -32.03 -18.97
C ARG A 69 -23.71 -30.88 -18.03
N SER A 70 -22.41 -30.61 -17.88
CA SER A 70 -21.90 -29.43 -17.22
C SER A 70 -22.54 -28.23 -17.92
N GLY A 71 -23.54 -27.61 -17.28
CA GLY A 71 -24.18 -26.40 -17.76
C GLY A 71 -23.10 -25.40 -18.16
N GLY A 72 -23.22 -24.86 -19.37
CA GLY A 72 -22.16 -24.17 -20.10
C GLY A 72 -21.25 -23.32 -19.22
N ALA A 73 -20.13 -23.91 -18.80
CA ALA A 73 -19.12 -23.19 -18.04
C ALA A 73 -18.54 -22.15 -18.99
N ARG A 74 -18.81 -20.88 -18.71
CA ARG A 74 -18.26 -19.76 -19.47
C ARG A 74 -16.73 -19.95 -19.53
N PRO A 75 -16.10 -19.82 -20.71
CA PRO A 75 -14.68 -20.11 -20.84
C PRO A 75 -13.87 -19.25 -19.86
N PRO A 76 -12.81 -19.79 -19.25
CA PRO A 76 -12.04 -19.07 -18.25
C PRO A 76 -11.39 -17.83 -18.88
N VAL A 77 -11.46 -16.71 -18.17
CA VAL A 77 -10.85 -15.44 -18.56
C VAL A 77 -9.33 -15.58 -18.48
N ALA A 78 -8.61 -15.13 -19.50
CA ALA A 78 -7.16 -15.12 -19.47
C ALA A 78 -6.63 -14.02 -18.53
N GLY A 79 -5.70 -14.40 -17.65
CA GLY A 79 -5.03 -13.48 -16.72
C GLY A 79 -3.52 -13.38 -16.95
N ALA A 80 -2.94 -12.23 -16.61
CA ALA A 80 -1.50 -12.01 -16.51
C ALA A 80 -1.12 -11.82 -15.04
N ALA A 81 -0.40 -12.77 -14.45
CA ALA A 81 -0.06 -12.78 -13.03
C ALA A 81 1.33 -12.19 -12.75
N SER A 82 1.47 -11.52 -11.62
CA SER A 82 2.78 -11.14 -11.08
C SER A 82 3.59 -12.39 -10.74
N LEU A 83 4.90 -12.36 -11.02
CA LEU A 83 5.82 -13.41 -10.58
C LEU A 83 5.82 -13.60 -9.05
N ALA A 84 5.49 -12.56 -8.27
CA ALA A 84 5.34 -12.67 -6.81
C ALA A 84 4.27 -13.69 -6.40
N LEU A 85 3.29 -13.98 -7.26
CA LEU A 85 2.19 -14.90 -6.96
C LEU A 85 2.48 -16.37 -7.26
N ARG A 86 3.68 -16.72 -7.76
CA ARG A 86 4.05 -18.13 -8.00
C ARG A 86 3.84 -19.04 -6.79
N PRO A 87 4.21 -18.66 -5.55
CA PRO A 87 3.95 -19.50 -4.37
C PRO A 87 2.47 -19.79 -4.11
N LEU A 88 1.56 -18.98 -4.65
CA LEU A 88 0.12 -19.19 -4.55
C LEU A 88 -0.47 -19.95 -5.73
N LEU A 89 0.06 -19.71 -6.94
CA LEU A 89 -0.52 -20.17 -8.20
C LEU A 89 0.08 -21.47 -8.72
N ASP A 90 1.36 -21.77 -8.43
CA ASP A 90 2.04 -22.98 -8.89
C ASP A 90 1.60 -24.24 -8.12
N PRO A 91 1.36 -24.20 -6.79
CA PRO A 91 0.86 -25.37 -6.05
C PRO A 91 -0.58 -25.77 -6.42
N PRO A 92 -1.03 -26.97 -6.02
CA PRO A 92 -2.41 -27.41 -6.18
C PRO A 92 -3.41 -26.42 -5.59
N ARG A 93 -4.61 -26.38 -6.17
CA ARG A 93 -5.70 -25.53 -5.71
C ARG A 93 -5.99 -25.68 -4.21
N ARG A 94 -6.01 -24.54 -3.51
CA ARG A 94 -6.36 -24.41 -2.09
C ARG A 94 -7.53 -23.46 -1.90
N ALA A 95 -8.25 -23.67 -0.81
CA ALA A 95 -9.34 -22.79 -0.41
C ALA A 95 -8.80 -21.42 0.01
N ALA A 96 -9.53 -20.39 -0.40
CA ALA A 96 -9.27 -19.00 -0.15
C ALA A 96 -10.60 -18.27 0.12
N ARG A 97 -10.53 -16.99 0.48
CA ARG A 97 -11.73 -16.20 0.75
C ARG A 97 -11.64 -14.83 0.10
N VAL A 98 -12.75 -14.37 -0.46
CA VAL A 98 -12.85 -12.99 -0.94
C VAL A 98 -12.93 -12.06 0.27
N ILE A 99 -11.96 -11.15 0.41
CA ILE A 99 -11.89 -10.20 1.53
C ILE A 99 -12.37 -8.81 1.18
N ALA A 100 -12.40 -8.46 -0.11
CA ALA A 100 -12.99 -7.21 -0.59
C ALA A 100 -13.27 -7.27 -2.10
N VAL A 101 -14.31 -6.55 -2.54
CA VAL A 101 -14.71 -6.45 -3.95
C VAL A 101 -14.96 -4.99 -4.30
N PHE A 102 -14.32 -4.54 -5.37
CA PHE A 102 -14.46 -3.21 -5.94
C PHE A 102 -14.82 -3.32 -7.43
N PRO A 103 -15.28 -2.23 -8.07
CA PRO A 103 -15.57 -2.24 -9.50
C PRO A 103 -14.42 -2.68 -10.40
N SER A 104 -13.17 -2.39 -10.00
CA SER A 104 -11.96 -2.66 -10.79
C SER A 104 -11.01 -3.67 -10.13
N ALA A 105 -11.32 -4.19 -8.94
CA ALA A 105 -10.44 -5.10 -8.22
C ALA A 105 -11.22 -6.07 -7.31
N LEU A 106 -10.71 -7.28 -7.17
CA LEU A 106 -11.17 -8.32 -6.27
C LEU A 106 -9.97 -8.79 -5.45
N TYR A 107 -10.09 -8.85 -4.13
CA TYR A 107 -9.01 -9.31 -3.25
C TYR A 107 -9.35 -10.67 -2.64
N VAL A 108 -8.44 -11.63 -2.78
CA VAL A 108 -8.60 -13.01 -2.33
C VAL A 108 -7.48 -13.35 -1.36
N GLU A 109 -7.84 -13.73 -0.14
CA GLU A 109 -6.90 -14.11 0.91
C GLU A 109 -6.81 -15.64 1.02
N MET A 110 -5.58 -16.13 1.09
CA MET A 110 -5.25 -17.54 1.30
C MET A 110 -5.35 -17.91 2.78
N ARG A 111 -5.85 -19.11 3.08
CA ARG A 111 -5.87 -19.61 4.46
C ARG A 111 -4.48 -20.14 4.85
N GLY A 112 -3.73 -19.32 5.60
CA GLY A 112 -2.42 -19.68 6.13
C GLY A 112 -1.33 -19.85 5.05
N GLY A 113 -0.12 -20.21 5.48
CA GLY A 113 1.05 -20.38 4.62
C GLY A 113 1.97 -19.15 4.58
N PRO A 114 3.07 -19.21 3.81
CA PRO A 114 3.97 -18.07 3.64
C PRO A 114 3.32 -16.96 2.80
N GLU A 115 3.90 -15.76 2.86
CA GLU A 115 3.53 -14.65 1.99
C GLU A 115 3.99 -14.89 0.53
N PRO A 116 3.34 -14.27 -0.48
CA PRO A 116 2.16 -13.39 -0.35
C PRO A 116 0.90 -14.16 0.06
N ARG A 117 0.04 -13.57 0.92
CA ARG A 117 -1.23 -14.17 1.37
C ARG A 117 -2.45 -13.62 0.66
N VAL A 118 -2.39 -12.39 0.17
CA VAL A 118 -3.47 -11.78 -0.60
C VAL A 118 -3.11 -11.70 -2.08
N LEU A 119 -3.98 -12.24 -2.92
CA LEU A 119 -3.94 -12.09 -4.37
C LEU A 119 -5.00 -11.08 -4.80
N ALA A 120 -4.62 -10.09 -5.60
CA ALA A 120 -5.55 -9.17 -6.25
C ALA A 120 -5.88 -9.67 -7.66
N VAL A 121 -7.15 -9.78 -8.03
CA VAL A 121 -7.58 -9.89 -9.43
C VAL A 121 -8.06 -8.51 -9.85
N VAL A 122 -7.42 -7.91 -10.86
CA VAL A 122 -7.67 -6.52 -11.24
C VAL A 122 -8.06 -6.40 -12.70
N ALA A 123 -8.92 -5.44 -13.00
CA ALA A 123 -9.28 -5.09 -14.37
C ALA A 123 -8.07 -4.48 -15.10
N SER A 124 -8.09 -4.53 -16.43
CA SER A 124 -7.01 -4.02 -17.30
C SER A 124 -6.76 -2.52 -17.19
N ASP A 125 -7.75 -1.76 -16.73
CA ASP A 125 -7.72 -0.31 -16.48
C ASP A 125 -7.55 0.05 -15.00
N ALA A 126 -7.27 -0.94 -14.14
CA ALA A 126 -7.01 -0.75 -12.72
C ALA A 126 -5.51 -0.58 -12.43
N HIS A 127 -5.21 -0.06 -11.23
CA HIS A 127 -3.85 -0.04 -10.70
C HIS A 127 -3.31 -1.46 -10.57
N ARG A 128 -2.14 -1.71 -11.15
CA ARG A 128 -1.54 -3.04 -11.19
C ARG A 128 -0.62 -3.20 -9.98
N LEU A 129 -1.19 -3.69 -8.88
CA LEU A 129 -0.47 -4.01 -7.65
C LEU A 129 0.56 -5.14 -7.86
N PRO A 130 1.65 -5.19 -7.06
CA PRO A 130 2.69 -6.22 -7.19
C PRO A 130 2.18 -7.64 -6.90
N ASN A 131 1.06 -7.79 -6.20
CA ASN A 131 0.39 -9.06 -5.90
C ASN A 131 -0.83 -9.32 -6.81
N SER A 132 -0.83 -8.83 -8.06
CA SER A 132 -2.01 -8.88 -8.93
C SER A 132 -1.95 -9.87 -10.11
N VAL A 133 -3.14 -10.39 -10.43
CA VAL A 133 -3.51 -11.02 -11.69
C VAL A 133 -4.39 -10.05 -12.47
N VAL A 134 -3.91 -9.57 -13.62
CA VAL A 134 -4.65 -8.65 -14.48
C VAL A 134 -5.50 -9.43 -15.46
N VAL A 135 -6.80 -9.16 -15.52
CA VAL A 135 -7.71 -9.72 -16.51
C VAL A 135 -7.91 -8.77 -17.68
N ALA A 136 -8.10 -9.31 -18.88
CA ALA A 136 -8.37 -8.55 -20.10
C ALA A 136 -9.85 -8.09 -20.16
N ALA A 137 -10.30 -7.39 -19.12
CA ALA A 137 -11.60 -6.75 -19.03
C ALA A 137 -11.42 -5.41 -18.31
N THR A 138 -12.20 -4.41 -18.68
CA THR A 138 -12.22 -3.08 -18.07
C THR A 138 -13.25 -3.01 -16.94
N ARG A 139 -13.17 -1.98 -16.09
CA ARG A 139 -14.21 -1.69 -15.08
C ARG A 139 -15.61 -1.60 -15.70
N ARG A 140 -15.74 -1.05 -16.92
CA ARG A 140 -17.04 -0.86 -17.60
C ARG A 140 -17.73 -2.17 -17.92
N GLU A 141 -16.96 -3.22 -18.16
CA GLU A 141 -17.47 -4.59 -18.38
C GLU A 141 -17.87 -5.28 -17.07
N GLN A 142 -17.59 -4.66 -15.93
CA GLN A 142 -17.97 -5.09 -14.58
C GLN A 142 -17.59 -6.56 -14.29
N PRO A 143 -16.31 -6.96 -14.47
CA PRO A 143 -15.88 -8.35 -14.38
C PRO A 143 -16.12 -9.00 -12.99
N PHE A 144 -16.27 -8.19 -11.95
CA PHE A 144 -16.42 -8.64 -10.56
C PHE A 144 -17.86 -8.51 -10.01
N ARG A 145 -18.83 -8.05 -10.83
CA ARG A 145 -20.20 -7.72 -10.37
C ARG A 145 -20.91 -8.87 -9.66
N SER A 146 -20.62 -10.10 -10.02
CA SER A 146 -21.26 -11.31 -9.48
C SER A 146 -20.56 -11.88 -8.25
N VAL A 147 -19.38 -11.35 -7.88
CA VAL A 147 -18.63 -11.80 -6.71
C VAL A 147 -19.05 -10.95 -5.51
N ARG A 148 -19.01 -11.52 -4.31
CA ARG A 148 -19.36 -10.85 -3.05
C ARG A 148 -18.22 -10.99 -2.07
N GLU A 149 -18.09 -10.00 -1.20
CA GLU A 149 -17.20 -10.10 -0.04
C GLU A 149 -17.62 -11.28 0.84
N GLY A 150 -16.63 -11.96 1.42
CA GLY A 150 -16.82 -13.13 2.25
C GLY A 150 -17.07 -14.44 1.49
N ALA A 151 -17.25 -14.39 0.16
CA ALA A 151 -17.46 -15.57 -0.67
C ALA A 151 -16.24 -16.51 -0.68
N ASP A 152 -16.51 -17.81 -0.85
CA ASP A 152 -15.46 -18.81 -1.04
C ASP A 152 -14.75 -18.61 -2.39
N ALA A 153 -13.44 -18.81 -2.36
CA ALA A 153 -12.58 -18.74 -3.52
C ALA A 153 -11.58 -19.90 -3.53
N TRP A 154 -10.96 -20.14 -4.68
CA TRP A 154 -9.91 -21.13 -4.85
C TRP A 154 -8.77 -20.57 -5.68
N VAL A 155 -7.54 -20.83 -5.23
CA VAL A 155 -6.32 -20.37 -5.90
C VAL A 155 -5.32 -21.53 -5.98
N GLY A 156 -4.68 -21.69 -7.14
CA GLY A 156 -3.68 -22.72 -7.42
C GLY A 156 -3.86 -23.31 -8.82
N ASP A 157 -2.96 -24.19 -9.25
CA ASP A 157 -2.93 -24.77 -10.61
C ASP A 157 -3.03 -23.73 -11.74
N GLY A 158 -2.43 -22.55 -11.52
CA GLY A 158 -2.49 -21.40 -12.41
C GLY A 158 -3.88 -20.81 -12.58
N ARG A 159 -4.77 -20.95 -11.58
CA ARG A 159 -6.16 -20.51 -11.63
C ARG A 159 -6.56 -19.72 -10.38
N VAL A 160 -7.52 -18.81 -10.57
CA VAL A 160 -8.23 -18.11 -9.50
C VAL A 160 -9.73 -18.25 -9.79
N GLU A 161 -10.49 -18.74 -8.82
CA GLU A 161 -11.93 -18.97 -8.93
C GLU A 161 -12.66 -18.33 -7.76
N ALA A 162 -13.72 -17.57 -8.03
CA ALA A 162 -14.57 -16.95 -7.02
C ALA A 162 -16.01 -16.82 -7.56
N GLY A 163 -16.92 -17.66 -7.07
CA GLY A 163 -18.26 -17.78 -7.65
C GLY A 163 -18.19 -18.09 -9.17
N PRO A 164 -18.82 -17.27 -10.04
CA PRO A 164 -18.78 -17.49 -11.50
C PRO A 164 -17.53 -16.91 -12.18
N LEU A 165 -16.64 -16.23 -11.44
CA LEU A 165 -15.39 -15.73 -11.98
C LEU A 165 -14.38 -16.88 -12.03
N HIS A 166 -13.92 -17.23 -13.23
CA HIS A 166 -12.84 -18.19 -13.45
C HIS A 166 -11.72 -17.53 -14.24
N VAL A 167 -10.57 -17.32 -13.63
CA VAL A 167 -9.37 -16.76 -14.26
C VAL A 167 -8.33 -17.85 -14.42
N ARG A 168 -7.78 -18.00 -15.63
CA ARG A 168 -6.62 -18.86 -15.90
C ARG A 168 -5.42 -17.99 -16.26
N VAL A 169 -4.34 -18.15 -15.51
CA VAL A 169 -3.08 -17.45 -15.74
C VAL A 169 -2.45 -17.97 -17.04
N ARG A 170 -2.16 -17.06 -17.96
CA ARG A 170 -1.56 -17.35 -19.27
C ARG A 170 -0.25 -16.63 -19.48
N ARG A 171 0.00 -15.56 -18.74
CA ARG A 171 1.20 -14.73 -18.85
C ARG A 171 1.69 -14.37 -17.46
N TRP A 172 2.98 -14.07 -17.38
CA TRP A 172 3.63 -13.61 -16.17
C TRP A 172 4.28 -12.25 -16.42
N TRP A 173 4.34 -11.42 -15.40
CA TRP A 173 5.07 -10.16 -15.41
C TRP A 173 5.88 -10.00 -14.13
N ASP A 174 7.05 -9.36 -14.24
CA ASP A 174 7.92 -9.12 -13.10
C ASP A 174 7.51 -7.81 -12.39
N PRO A 175 7.15 -7.86 -11.09
CA PRO A 175 6.86 -6.65 -10.33
C PRO A 175 8.10 -5.84 -9.97
N ALA A 176 9.32 -6.36 -10.14
CA ALA A 176 10.56 -5.60 -9.93
C ALA A 176 10.96 -4.86 -11.21
N PRO A 177 10.82 -3.51 -11.30
CA PRO A 177 11.22 -2.78 -12.48
C PRO A 177 12.75 -2.78 -12.65
N VAL A 178 13.20 -2.95 -13.89
CA VAL A 178 14.62 -2.84 -14.24
C VAL A 178 15.00 -1.37 -14.38
N LEU A 179 15.84 -0.88 -13.45
CA LEU A 179 16.34 0.51 -13.48
C LEU A 179 17.68 0.65 -14.21
N GLY A 180 18.41 -0.45 -14.44
CA GLY A 180 19.77 -0.41 -14.97
C GLY A 180 20.78 0.16 -13.96
N THR A 181 22.02 0.37 -14.40
CA THR A 181 23.07 0.93 -13.52
C THR A 181 23.09 2.45 -13.58
N MET A 182 23.06 3.10 -12.42
CA MET A 182 23.07 4.56 -12.27
C MET A 182 24.39 5.06 -11.66
N ARG A 183 24.82 6.25 -12.11
CA ARG A 183 25.85 7.05 -11.45
C ARG A 183 25.21 7.91 -10.35
N PRO A 184 25.94 8.25 -9.26
CA PRO A 184 25.39 9.08 -8.19
C PRO A 184 24.85 10.44 -8.67
N ALA A 185 25.56 11.09 -9.61
CA ALA A 185 25.10 12.35 -10.20
C ALA A 185 23.78 12.21 -10.99
N ALA A 186 23.59 11.09 -11.68
CA ALA A 186 22.35 10.80 -12.42
C ALA A 186 21.18 10.60 -11.45
N LEU A 187 21.39 9.87 -10.34
CA LEU A 187 20.41 9.77 -9.27
C LEU A 187 20.06 11.14 -8.69
N GLY A 188 21.07 11.96 -8.38
CA GLY A 188 20.84 13.32 -7.86
C GLY A 188 20.00 14.19 -8.80
N HIS A 189 20.21 14.08 -10.11
CA HIS A 189 19.35 14.74 -11.10
C HIS A 189 17.93 14.15 -11.12
N GLY A 190 17.80 12.82 -11.13
CA GLY A 190 16.51 12.14 -11.10
C GLY A 190 15.66 12.49 -9.89
N VAL A 191 16.26 12.56 -8.69
CA VAL A 191 15.58 12.98 -7.45
C VAL A 191 15.06 14.41 -7.56
N ARG A 192 15.90 15.37 -7.99
CA ARG A 192 15.45 16.77 -8.17
C ARG A 192 14.33 16.91 -9.20
N THR A 193 14.43 16.16 -10.29
CA THR A 193 13.40 16.13 -11.35
C THR A 193 12.08 15.54 -10.81
N LEU A 194 12.15 14.52 -9.97
CA LEU A 194 10.99 13.93 -9.32
C LEU A 194 10.34 14.89 -8.30
N GLU A 195 11.15 15.56 -7.48
CA GLU A 195 10.69 16.58 -6.52
C GLU A 195 9.94 17.71 -7.23
N ALA A 196 10.53 18.25 -8.30
CA ALA A 196 9.91 19.30 -9.11
C ALA A 196 8.60 18.83 -9.73
N ALA A 197 8.53 17.57 -10.20
CA ALA A 197 7.32 17.01 -10.77
C ALA A 197 6.21 16.77 -9.73
N PHE A 198 6.54 16.33 -8.52
CA PHE A 198 5.57 16.22 -7.42
C PHE A 198 5.06 17.59 -7.00
N ALA A 199 5.94 18.59 -6.86
CA ALA A 199 5.55 19.96 -6.56
C ALA A 199 4.63 20.53 -7.65
N ALA A 200 4.99 20.36 -8.93
CA ALA A 200 4.18 20.83 -10.06
C ALA A 200 2.82 20.12 -10.17
N ALA A 201 2.72 18.87 -9.70
CA ALA A 201 1.47 18.13 -9.64
C ALA A 201 0.60 18.50 -8.42
N GLY A 202 1.06 19.41 -7.56
CA GLY A 202 0.35 19.82 -6.35
C GLY A 202 0.31 18.72 -5.29
N MET A 203 1.36 17.89 -5.18
CA MET A 203 1.46 16.91 -4.11
C MET A 203 1.47 17.64 -2.75
N THR A 204 0.37 17.54 -2.01
CA THR A 204 0.21 18.14 -0.68
C THR A 204 -0.40 17.13 0.28
N GLY A 205 0.09 17.10 1.51
CA GLY A 205 -0.46 16.27 2.58
C GLY A 205 -0.24 14.78 2.34
N GLY A 206 -1.22 13.97 2.73
CA GLY A 206 -1.14 12.52 2.84
C GLY A 206 -1.97 12.07 4.04
N GLY A 207 -2.19 10.78 4.19
CA GLY A 207 -2.99 10.26 5.31
C GLY A 207 -2.32 10.46 6.68
N LEU A 208 -1.00 10.68 6.71
CA LEU A 208 -0.22 11.02 7.92
C LEU A 208 0.34 12.46 7.92
N SER A 209 -0.27 13.37 7.16
CA SER A 209 0.17 14.77 7.14
C SER A 209 0.20 15.38 8.54
N GLY A 210 1.36 15.88 8.96
CA GLY A 210 1.58 16.46 10.30
C GLY A 210 1.99 15.44 11.38
N HIS A 211 2.03 14.15 11.06
CA HIS A 211 2.63 13.13 11.93
C HIS A 211 4.16 13.22 11.84
N PRO A 212 4.93 13.16 12.95
CA PRO A 212 6.38 13.33 12.90
C PRO A 212 7.13 12.11 12.34
N ASP A 213 6.62 10.89 12.58
CA ASP A 213 7.37 9.66 12.28
C ASP A 213 7.73 9.44 10.80
N PRO A 214 6.94 9.82 9.80
CA PRO A 214 7.38 9.76 8.39
C PRO A 214 8.66 10.56 8.12
N ASP A 215 8.79 11.75 8.69
CA ASP A 215 9.97 12.60 8.53
C ASP A 215 11.17 12.04 9.33
N VAL A 216 10.92 11.55 10.55
CA VAL A 216 11.94 10.86 11.37
C VAL A 216 12.47 9.63 10.65
N LEU A 217 11.57 8.78 10.11
CA LEU A 217 11.93 7.61 9.33
C LEU A 217 12.80 7.97 8.13
N ALA A 218 12.40 8.99 7.37
CA ALA A 218 13.16 9.47 6.22
C ALA A 218 14.56 9.97 6.62
N ALA A 219 14.66 10.71 7.72
CA ALA A 219 15.93 11.23 8.24
C ALA A 219 16.85 10.10 8.71
N CYS A 220 16.35 9.14 9.50
CA CYS A 220 17.12 7.97 9.95
C CYS A 220 17.61 7.14 8.76
N CYS A 221 16.76 6.90 7.76
CA CYS A 221 17.16 6.18 6.55
C CYS A 221 18.27 6.91 5.78
N ALA A 222 18.18 8.24 5.65
CA ALA A 222 19.21 9.03 4.98
C ALA A 222 20.54 9.07 5.75
N ALA A 223 20.49 8.99 7.08
CA ALA A 223 21.66 8.89 7.94
C ALA A 223 22.26 7.47 8.01
N GLY A 224 21.56 6.46 7.51
CA GLY A 224 21.93 5.05 7.69
C GLY A 224 21.73 4.53 9.12
N ASP A 225 20.92 5.22 9.91
CA ASP A 225 20.54 4.83 11.26
C ASP A 225 19.41 3.78 11.20
N LEU A 226 19.82 2.50 11.21
CA LEU A 226 18.88 1.38 11.18
C LEU A 226 17.99 1.35 12.43
N ALA A 227 18.55 1.63 13.61
CA ALA A 227 17.79 1.52 14.86
C ALA A 227 16.66 2.55 14.91
N GLY A 228 16.96 3.82 14.63
CA GLY A 228 15.94 4.87 14.55
C GLY A 228 14.95 4.66 13.41
N ALA A 229 15.41 4.13 12.26
CA ALA A 229 14.51 3.80 11.15
C ALA A 229 13.51 2.69 11.51
N VAL A 230 13.97 1.64 12.19
CA VAL A 230 13.08 0.56 12.68
C VAL A 230 12.08 1.10 13.69
N GLU A 231 12.53 1.89 14.66
CA GLU A 231 11.66 2.47 15.69
C GLU A 231 10.56 3.38 15.09
N ALA A 232 10.93 4.25 14.15
CA ALA A 232 9.97 5.12 13.46
C ALA A 232 9.02 4.34 12.55
N ALA A 233 9.52 3.33 11.83
CA ALA A 233 8.69 2.45 11.01
C ALA A 233 7.69 1.68 11.89
N GLU A 234 8.12 1.19 13.05
CA GLU A 234 7.28 0.46 13.97
C GLU A 234 6.08 1.30 14.46
N ARG A 235 6.25 2.61 14.60
CA ARG A 235 5.15 3.50 14.99
C ARG A 235 4.13 3.79 13.89
N ILE A 236 4.47 3.57 12.61
CA ILE A 236 3.57 3.88 11.49
C ILE A 236 2.99 2.66 10.77
N VAL A 237 3.52 1.44 10.93
CA VAL A 237 2.88 0.23 10.37
C VAL A 237 1.44 0.14 10.85
N GLY A 238 0.50 -0.06 9.92
CA GLY A 238 -0.93 -0.12 10.21
C GLY A 238 -1.59 1.21 10.56
N LEU A 239 -0.84 2.33 10.58
CA LEU A 239 -1.41 3.63 10.93
C LEU A 239 -2.13 4.26 9.74
N GLY A 240 -3.45 4.37 9.87
CA GLY A 240 -4.34 4.97 8.86
C GLY A 240 -5.56 4.09 8.58
N PRO A 241 -6.62 4.64 7.97
CA PRO A 241 -7.83 3.88 7.67
C PRO A 241 -7.68 3.05 6.38
N GLY A 242 -8.58 2.08 6.20
CA GLY A 242 -8.77 1.38 4.93
C GLY A 242 -7.95 0.10 4.79
N LEU A 243 -7.98 -0.48 3.58
CA LEU A 243 -7.28 -1.73 3.26
C LEU A 243 -5.77 -1.55 3.13
N THR A 244 -5.31 -0.34 2.84
CA THR A 244 -3.91 0.04 2.73
C THR A 244 -3.71 1.28 3.60
N PRO A 245 -3.42 1.10 4.90
CA PRO A 245 -3.18 2.23 5.80
C PRO A 245 -2.02 3.10 5.30
N SER A 246 -2.14 4.40 5.53
CA SER A 246 -1.22 5.43 5.05
C SER A 246 0.25 5.17 5.43
N GLY A 247 0.49 4.68 6.65
CA GLY A 247 1.83 4.32 7.10
C GLY A 247 2.41 3.14 6.34
N ASP A 248 1.61 2.14 5.97
CA ASP A 248 2.05 1.01 5.16
C ASP A 248 2.35 1.41 3.71
N ASP A 249 1.58 2.35 3.15
CA ASP A 249 1.84 2.93 1.82
C ASP A 249 3.17 3.69 1.80
N ILE A 250 3.46 4.51 2.82
CA ILE A 250 4.76 5.19 2.97
C ILE A 250 5.90 4.17 3.08
N LEU A 251 5.74 3.14 3.92
CA LEU A 251 6.74 2.09 4.09
C LEU A 251 6.98 1.30 2.81
N CYS A 252 5.92 0.93 2.08
CA CYS A 252 6.03 0.26 0.78
C CYS A 252 6.83 1.09 -0.21
N GLY A 253 6.50 2.38 -0.35
CA GLY A 253 7.21 3.30 -1.24
C GLY A 253 8.69 3.47 -0.87
N LEU A 254 8.99 3.55 0.42
CA LEU A 254 10.34 3.71 0.95
C LEU A 254 11.19 2.46 0.73
N LEU A 255 10.68 1.28 1.11
CA LEU A 255 11.39 -0.01 0.99
C LEU A 255 11.74 -0.32 -0.47
N VAL A 256 10.75 -0.21 -1.36
CA VAL A 256 10.96 -0.55 -2.77
C VAL A 256 11.95 0.41 -3.44
N SER A 257 11.93 1.69 -3.04
CA SER A 257 12.85 2.69 -3.55
C SER A 257 14.26 2.48 -3.01
N LEU A 258 14.43 2.28 -1.70
CA LEU A 258 15.74 1.97 -1.10
C LEU A 258 16.38 0.75 -1.75
N ARG A 259 15.61 -0.33 -1.93
CA ARG A 259 16.12 -1.56 -2.55
C ARG A 259 16.49 -1.35 -4.01
N LEU A 260 15.58 -0.84 -4.83
CA LEU A 260 15.77 -0.79 -6.29
C LEU A 260 16.74 0.32 -6.69
N VAL A 261 16.62 1.50 -6.10
CA VAL A 261 17.54 2.62 -6.36
C VAL A 261 18.91 2.33 -5.75
N GLY A 262 18.96 1.82 -4.52
CA GLY A 262 20.22 1.40 -3.88
C GLY A 262 20.94 0.30 -4.67
N GLY A 263 20.20 -0.68 -5.19
CA GLY A 263 20.77 -1.74 -6.03
C GLY A 263 21.22 -1.26 -7.41
N ALA A 264 20.58 -0.22 -7.95
CA ALA A 264 20.92 0.36 -9.25
C ALA A 264 22.13 1.30 -9.19
N VAL A 265 22.39 1.96 -8.05
CA VAL A 265 23.51 2.90 -7.93
C VAL A 265 24.81 2.17 -7.59
N ARG A 266 25.87 2.44 -8.36
CA ARG A 266 27.18 1.87 -8.09
C ARG A 266 27.63 2.20 -6.67
N HIS A 267 28.14 1.18 -5.96
CA HIS A 267 28.69 1.29 -4.61
C HIS A 267 27.68 1.60 -3.48
N CYS A 268 26.37 1.63 -3.73
CA CYS A 268 25.36 1.83 -2.67
C CYS A 268 24.94 0.51 -1.97
N ARG A 269 25.90 -0.24 -1.42
CA ARG A 269 25.58 -1.48 -0.69
C ARG A 269 24.75 -1.24 0.57
N THR A 270 24.93 -0.07 1.20
CA THR A 270 24.24 0.31 2.43
C THR A 270 22.73 0.49 2.22
N GLY A 271 22.29 1.01 1.07
CA GLY A 271 20.86 1.18 0.79
C GLY A 271 20.10 -0.15 0.70
N VAL A 272 20.70 -1.14 0.03
CA VAL A 272 20.12 -2.50 -0.05
C VAL A 272 20.14 -3.18 1.32
N TRP A 273 21.25 -3.08 2.05
CA TRP A 273 21.37 -3.60 3.41
C TRP A 273 20.31 -3.01 4.35
N LEU A 274 20.10 -1.69 4.30
CA LEU A 274 19.08 -1.01 5.10
C LEU A 274 17.67 -1.50 4.72
N ALA A 275 17.39 -1.64 3.42
CA ALA A 275 16.12 -2.18 2.94
C ALA A 275 15.88 -3.63 3.38
N ASP A 276 16.91 -4.47 3.42
CA ASP A 276 16.83 -5.86 3.91
C ASP A 276 16.42 -5.88 5.39
N TRP A 277 17.11 -5.13 6.25
CA TRP A 277 16.85 -5.14 7.69
C TRP A 277 15.56 -4.43 8.08
N LEU A 278 15.29 -3.25 7.50
CA LEU A 278 14.04 -2.54 7.73
C LEU A 278 12.86 -3.35 7.20
N GLY A 279 13.00 -3.96 6.02
CA GLY A 279 12.00 -4.85 5.44
C GLY A 279 11.72 -6.05 6.34
N ALA A 280 12.74 -6.67 6.93
CA ALA A 280 12.57 -7.75 7.90
C ALA A 280 11.82 -7.28 9.15
N ALA A 281 12.18 -6.12 9.71
CA ALA A 281 11.54 -5.58 10.91
C ALA A 281 10.05 -5.28 10.70
N VAL A 282 9.69 -4.56 9.63
CA VAL A 282 8.28 -4.19 9.37
C VAL A 282 7.43 -5.37 8.94
N THR A 283 8.02 -6.44 8.40
CA THR A 283 7.28 -7.62 7.95
C THR A 283 7.18 -8.74 8.98
N ALA A 284 8.02 -8.74 10.03
CA ALA A 284 8.04 -9.79 11.05
C ALA A 284 6.65 -10.06 11.66
N ASP A 285 5.93 -9.00 12.04
CA ASP A 285 4.60 -9.06 12.65
C ASP A 285 3.52 -8.32 11.84
N ALA A 286 3.75 -8.06 10.55
CA ALA A 286 2.82 -7.26 9.73
C ALA A 286 1.39 -7.83 9.73
N GLY A 287 1.24 -9.16 9.77
CA GLY A 287 -0.06 -9.83 9.78
C GLY A 287 -0.93 -9.57 11.02
N THR A 288 -0.37 -9.03 12.11
CA THR A 288 -1.12 -8.63 13.31
C THR A 288 -1.22 -7.12 13.49
N ARG A 289 -0.36 -6.36 12.80
CA ARG A 289 -0.24 -4.90 12.96
C ARG A 289 -0.96 -4.11 11.87
N THR A 290 -1.21 -4.71 10.71
CA THR A 290 -1.96 -4.08 9.62
C THR A 290 -2.93 -5.09 8.98
N THR A 291 -3.61 -4.68 7.92
CA THR A 291 -4.51 -5.55 7.16
C THR A 291 -3.73 -6.64 6.41
N ALA A 292 -4.38 -7.75 6.09
CA ALA A 292 -3.76 -8.81 5.29
C ALA A 292 -3.25 -8.31 3.93
N LEU A 293 -3.97 -7.37 3.29
CA LEU A 293 -3.54 -6.78 2.01
C LEU A 293 -2.27 -5.94 2.19
N ALA A 294 -2.26 -5.03 3.17
CA ALA A 294 -1.12 -4.16 3.43
C ALA A 294 0.13 -4.97 3.84
N ALA A 295 -0.04 -6.00 4.68
CA ALA A 295 1.03 -6.92 5.03
C ALA A 295 1.62 -7.59 3.78
N THR A 296 0.78 -8.14 2.89
CA THR A 296 1.25 -8.71 1.62
C THR A 296 1.99 -7.68 0.75
N LEU A 297 1.52 -6.44 0.69
CA LEU A 297 2.18 -5.38 -0.07
C LEU A 297 3.53 -4.98 0.54
N LEU A 298 3.66 -4.93 1.87
CA LEU A 298 4.93 -4.73 2.56
C LEU A 298 5.93 -5.85 2.24
N HIS A 299 5.50 -7.12 2.27
CA HIS A 299 6.33 -8.24 1.85
C HIS A 299 6.77 -8.13 0.38
N CYS A 300 5.87 -7.72 -0.51
CA CYS A 300 6.22 -7.47 -1.90
C CYS A 300 7.24 -6.35 -2.03
N ALA A 301 7.04 -5.22 -1.37
CA ALA A 301 7.94 -4.07 -1.39
C ALA A 301 9.32 -4.40 -0.80
N ALA A 302 9.34 -5.12 0.32
CA ALA A 302 10.57 -5.64 0.94
C ALA A 302 11.35 -6.57 0.00
N ALA A 303 10.67 -7.29 -0.89
CA ALA A 303 11.28 -8.10 -1.95
C ALA A 303 11.60 -7.33 -3.25
N GLY A 304 11.31 -6.02 -3.31
CA GLY A 304 11.55 -5.18 -4.49
C GLY A 304 10.41 -5.18 -5.52
N GLY A 305 9.26 -5.77 -5.19
CA GLY A 305 8.06 -5.74 -6.02
C GLY A 305 7.34 -4.40 -5.89
N ALA A 306 7.09 -3.73 -7.03
CA ALA A 306 6.37 -2.48 -7.12
C ALA A 306 5.08 -2.63 -7.93
N GLY A 307 4.09 -1.80 -7.64
CA GLY A 307 2.97 -1.58 -8.55
C GLY A 307 3.43 -0.82 -9.80
N ALA A 308 2.65 -0.89 -10.89
CA ALA A 308 3.03 -0.28 -12.16
C ALA A 308 3.28 1.25 -12.08
N GLU A 309 2.55 1.94 -11.21
CA GLU A 309 2.62 3.38 -11.01
C GLU A 309 3.92 3.78 -10.30
N VAL A 310 4.27 3.07 -9.22
CA VAL A 310 5.55 3.24 -8.51
C VAL A 310 6.71 2.86 -9.43
N ALA A 311 6.61 1.75 -10.15
CA ALA A 311 7.62 1.32 -11.11
C ALA A 311 7.88 2.37 -12.20
N ALA A 312 6.84 3.04 -12.72
CA ALA A 312 6.99 4.12 -13.68
C ALA A 312 7.72 5.33 -13.07
N VAL A 313 7.39 5.72 -11.84
CA VAL A 313 8.10 6.80 -11.12
C VAL A 313 9.57 6.48 -10.91
N LEU A 314 9.91 5.25 -10.50
CA LEU A 314 11.30 4.83 -10.32
C LEU A 314 12.09 4.82 -11.64
N ARG A 315 11.44 4.46 -12.76
CA ARG A 315 12.06 4.60 -14.09
C ARG A 315 12.32 6.06 -14.48
N CYS A 316 11.50 7.00 -14.03
CA CYS A 316 11.77 8.43 -14.19
C CYS A 316 12.98 8.88 -13.37
N VAL A 317 13.14 8.40 -12.13
CA VAL A 317 14.34 8.65 -11.32
C VAL A 317 15.60 8.12 -12.02
N ALA A 318 15.49 6.99 -12.70
CA ALA A 318 16.57 6.42 -13.50
C ALA A 318 16.82 7.10 -14.85
N GLY A 319 16.01 8.09 -15.23
CA GLY A 319 16.14 8.85 -16.47
C GLY A 319 15.59 8.15 -17.72
N HIS A 320 14.82 7.07 -17.57
CA HIS A 320 14.24 6.33 -18.71
C HIS A 320 13.00 6.98 -19.30
N GLU A 321 12.27 7.75 -18.50
CA GLU A 321 10.98 8.35 -18.87
C GLU A 321 10.79 9.72 -18.21
N PRO A 322 10.04 10.67 -18.81
CA PRO A 322 9.71 11.94 -18.16
C PRO A 322 8.71 11.74 -17.01
N PRO A 323 8.84 12.49 -15.88
CA PRO A 323 8.09 12.21 -14.64
C PRO A 323 6.59 12.56 -14.71
N GLY A 324 6.19 13.55 -15.52
CA GLY A 324 4.86 14.16 -15.40
C GLY A 324 3.68 13.20 -15.51
N ALA A 325 3.70 12.26 -16.46
CA ALA A 325 2.62 11.30 -16.60
C ALA A 325 2.66 10.20 -15.52
N ALA A 326 3.85 9.76 -15.11
CA ALA A 326 4.03 8.76 -14.07
C ALA A 326 3.56 9.29 -12.71
N VAL A 327 3.96 10.51 -12.35
CA VAL A 327 3.54 11.20 -11.13
C VAL A 327 2.03 11.36 -11.06
N ARG A 328 1.39 11.86 -12.13
CA ARG A 328 -0.08 12.00 -12.15
C ARG A 328 -0.80 10.67 -11.96
N ARG A 329 -0.30 9.58 -12.54
CA ARG A 329 -0.89 8.25 -12.35
C ARG A 329 -0.71 7.76 -10.93
N LEU A 330 0.47 7.94 -10.33
CA LEU A 330 0.71 7.55 -8.94
C LEU A 330 -0.21 8.32 -7.99
N LEU A 331 -0.33 9.64 -8.14
CA LEU A 331 -1.18 10.47 -7.28
C LEU A 331 -2.69 10.20 -7.48
N ALA A 332 -3.09 9.55 -8.57
CA ALA A 332 -4.48 9.12 -8.80
C ALA A 332 -4.83 7.77 -8.14
N VAL A 333 -3.86 7.12 -7.47
CA VAL A 333 -4.08 5.86 -6.75
C VAL A 333 -4.83 6.13 -5.44
N GLY A 334 -6.06 5.64 -5.33
CA GLY A 334 -6.83 5.72 -4.09
C GLY A 334 -7.15 7.16 -3.66
N HIS A 335 -7.59 7.32 -2.41
CA HIS A 335 -7.83 8.66 -1.84
C HIS A 335 -6.54 9.31 -1.35
N THR A 336 -5.76 8.59 -0.54
CA THR A 336 -4.48 9.07 0.01
C THR A 336 -3.30 8.19 -0.37
N SER A 337 -3.53 6.89 -0.65
CA SER A 337 -2.49 5.90 -0.93
C SER A 337 -1.47 6.32 -1.98
N GLY A 338 -1.90 6.96 -3.07
CA GLY A 338 -0.99 7.46 -4.10
C GLY A 338 -0.02 8.51 -3.60
N THR A 339 -0.51 9.44 -2.78
CA THR A 339 0.29 10.48 -2.13
C THR A 339 1.20 9.87 -1.06
N ASP A 340 0.70 8.93 -0.26
CA ASP A 340 1.47 8.26 0.79
C ASP A 340 2.62 7.40 0.20
N LEU A 341 2.34 6.64 -0.88
CA LEU A 341 3.36 5.95 -1.67
C LEU A 341 4.39 6.93 -2.25
N ALA A 342 3.95 8.08 -2.77
CA ALA A 342 4.84 9.09 -3.32
C ALA A 342 5.80 9.67 -2.26
N HIS A 343 5.32 9.91 -1.04
CA HIS A 343 6.17 10.31 0.09
C HIS A 343 7.23 9.26 0.40
N GLY A 344 6.82 7.99 0.52
CA GLY A 344 7.73 6.88 0.71
C GLY A 344 8.78 6.78 -0.40
N VAL A 345 8.35 6.86 -1.65
CA VAL A 345 9.25 6.79 -2.81
C VAL A 345 10.29 7.88 -2.79
N LEU A 346 9.87 9.12 -2.54
CA LEU A 346 10.79 10.26 -2.46
C LEU A 346 11.78 10.12 -1.30
N ALA A 347 11.30 9.71 -0.11
CA ALA A 347 12.13 9.46 1.05
C ALA A 347 13.19 8.37 0.78
N GLY A 348 12.79 7.24 0.19
CA GLY A 348 13.71 6.15 -0.15
C GLY A 348 14.73 6.54 -1.22
N CYS A 349 14.33 7.32 -2.24
CA CYS A 349 15.28 7.82 -3.25
C CYS A 349 16.29 8.82 -2.64
N ARG A 350 15.85 9.73 -1.77
CA ARG A 350 16.71 10.67 -1.04
C ARG A 350 17.69 9.94 -0.12
N ALA A 351 17.21 8.94 0.61
CA ALA A 351 18.06 8.12 1.46
C ALA A 351 19.11 7.36 0.64
N ALA A 352 18.71 6.73 -0.47
CA ALA A 352 19.65 6.07 -1.37
C ALA A 352 20.73 7.04 -1.91
N LEU A 353 20.36 8.29 -2.20
CA LEU A 353 21.32 9.32 -2.62
C LEU A 353 22.27 9.73 -1.48
N ALA A 354 21.75 9.95 -0.26
CA ALA A 354 22.56 10.32 0.90
C ALA A 354 23.56 9.22 1.28
N LEU A 355 23.12 7.97 1.30
CA LEU A 355 23.95 6.81 1.64
C LEU A 355 25.11 6.55 0.66
N VAL A 356 25.03 7.06 -0.57
CA VAL A 356 26.13 7.00 -1.55
C VAL A 356 27.23 8.00 -1.22
N VAL A 357 26.86 9.12 -0.61
CA VAL A 357 27.77 10.24 -0.29
C VAL A 357 28.44 10.04 1.08
N LEU A 358 27.85 9.23 1.96
CA LEU A 358 28.44 8.93 3.26
C LEU A 358 29.80 8.20 3.09
N PRO A 359 30.87 8.67 3.78
CA PRO A 359 32.11 7.94 3.82
C PRO A 359 31.85 6.56 4.43
N HIS A 360 32.32 5.50 3.75
CA HIS A 360 32.20 4.14 4.27
C HIS A 360 32.93 4.09 5.62
N ALA A 361 32.18 3.97 6.73
CA ALA A 361 32.80 3.64 8.01
C ALA A 361 33.54 2.30 7.86
N PRO A 362 34.76 2.15 8.40
CA PRO A 362 35.48 0.90 8.35
C PRO A 362 34.64 -0.17 9.03
N ARG A 363 34.38 -1.27 8.31
CA ARG A 363 33.65 -2.42 8.85
C ARG A 363 34.43 -2.95 10.04
N VAL A 364 33.79 -3.04 11.20
CA VAL A 364 34.27 -3.91 12.28
C VAL A 364 34.17 -5.34 11.74
N THR A 365 35.31 -5.90 11.37
CA THR A 365 35.46 -7.32 11.10
C THR A 365 35.25 -8.06 12.41
N ALA A 366 34.25 -8.93 12.44
CA ALA A 366 34.10 -9.95 13.49
C ALA A 366 35.29 -10.91 13.48
#